data_AF-A0A3C0CWR1-F1
#
_entry.id   AF-A0A3C0CWR1-F1
#
_cell.length_a   1.000
_cell.length_b   1.000
_cell.length_c   1.000
_cell.angle_alpha   90.00
_cell.angle_beta   90.00
_cell.angle_gamma   90.00
#
_symmetry.space_group_name_H-M   'P 1'
#
loop_
_entity.id
_entity.type
_entity.pdbx_description
1 polymer ?
#
loop_
_entity_poly.entity_id
_entity_poly.type
_entity_poly.pdbx_seq_one_letter_code
_entity_poly.pdbx_strand_id
1 'polypeptide(L)'
;MAEGEKALLERLDSFDAGTRRQALRDILGMVESGGISIPPAKAESNLHYHTFFSFNANGWSPSRIAWESLKYGLEISGIVDFDVLDGMDEFLDVGELLGL
;
A
#
# COMPACT_ATOMS: atom_id res chain seq x y z
N MET A 1 8.37 -13.26 -17.73
CA MET A 1 8.62 -13.83 -16.39
C MET A 1 7.83 -12.98 -15.42
N ALA A 2 7.09 -13.57 -14.49
CA ALA A 2 6.41 -12.79 -13.45
C ALA A 2 7.48 -11.99 -12.67
N GLU A 3 7.28 -10.68 -12.57
CA GLU A 3 8.11 -9.83 -11.73
C GLU A 3 7.90 -10.25 -10.27
N GLY A 4 8.98 -10.40 -9.51
CA GLY A 4 8.87 -10.86 -8.12
C GLY A 4 8.24 -9.78 -7.23
N GLU A 5 7.60 -10.19 -6.13
CA GLU A 5 6.92 -9.29 -5.18
C GLU A 5 7.79 -8.08 -4.83
N LYS A 6 9.07 -8.30 -4.47
CA LYS A 6 10.02 -7.23 -4.14
C LYS A 6 10.12 -6.12 -5.22
N ALA A 7 10.15 -6.48 -6.50
CA ALA A 7 10.27 -5.50 -7.57
C ALA A 7 8.95 -4.72 -7.79
N LEU A 8 7.81 -5.37 -7.63
CA LEU A 8 6.50 -4.69 -7.61
C LEU A 8 6.38 -3.73 -6.42
N LEU A 9 6.90 -4.14 -5.28
CA LEU A 9 6.99 -3.34 -4.06
C LEU A 9 7.84 -2.07 -4.28
N GLU A 10 8.99 -2.17 -4.95
CA GLU A 10 9.78 -0.99 -5.34
C GLU A 10 9.00 -0.08 -6.31
N ARG A 11 8.23 -0.66 -7.25
CA ARG A 11 7.38 0.11 -8.18
C ARG A 11 6.21 0.80 -7.48
N LEU A 12 5.69 0.28 -6.36
CA LEU A 12 4.71 0.96 -5.54
C LEU A 12 5.24 2.27 -4.95
N ASP A 13 6.56 2.44 -4.81
CA ASP A 13 7.16 3.66 -4.28
C ASP A 13 7.57 4.66 -5.39
N SER A 14 7.20 4.38 -6.64
CA SER A 14 7.42 5.31 -7.76
C SER A 14 6.65 6.62 -7.56
N PHE A 15 7.25 7.75 -7.91
CA PHE A 15 6.55 9.04 -7.94
C PHE A 15 5.48 9.13 -9.03
N ASP A 16 5.54 8.27 -10.06
CA ASP A 16 4.51 8.19 -11.09
C ASP A 16 3.29 7.37 -10.61
N ALA A 17 2.14 8.01 -10.50
CA ALA A 17 0.89 7.38 -10.05
C ALA A 17 0.41 6.25 -10.98
N GLY A 18 0.70 6.34 -12.29
CA GLY A 18 0.39 5.27 -13.24
C GLY A 18 1.15 3.98 -12.92
N THR A 19 2.44 4.11 -12.63
CA THR A 19 3.34 3.03 -12.25
C THR A 19 2.89 2.37 -10.95
N ARG A 20 2.54 3.16 -9.92
CA ARG A 20 2.01 2.63 -8.65
C ARG A 20 0.74 1.83 -8.85
N ARG A 21 -0.25 2.38 -9.57
CA ARG A 21 -1.51 1.67 -9.86
C ARG A 21 -1.30 0.38 -10.62
N GLN A 22 -0.36 0.35 -11.58
CA GLN A 22 -0.07 -0.89 -12.30
C GLN A 22 0.60 -1.92 -11.38
N ALA A 23 1.56 -1.50 -10.55
CA ALA A 23 2.22 -2.41 -9.61
C ALA A 23 1.22 -3.00 -8.60
N LEU A 24 0.26 -2.21 -8.10
CA LEU A 24 -0.79 -2.71 -7.23
C LEU A 24 -1.67 -3.76 -7.91
N ARG A 25 -2.06 -3.54 -9.17
CA ARG A 25 -2.81 -4.55 -9.96
C ARG A 25 -2.01 -5.84 -10.14
N ASP A 26 -0.72 -5.72 -10.43
CA ASP A 26 0.16 -6.88 -10.60
C ASP A 26 0.25 -7.68 -9.29
N ILE A 27 0.36 -7.00 -8.14
CA ILE A 27 0.35 -7.61 -6.80
C ILE A 27 -0.97 -8.32 -6.52
N LEU A 28 -2.11 -7.68 -6.81
CA LEU A 28 -3.43 -8.28 -6.62
C LEU A 28 -3.61 -9.53 -7.48
N GLY A 29 -3.13 -9.52 -8.72
CA GLY A 29 -3.10 -10.73 -9.56
C GLY A 29 -2.25 -11.86 -8.94
N MET A 30 -1.16 -11.53 -8.23
CA MET A 30 -0.39 -12.52 -7.48
C MET A 30 -1.15 -13.05 -6.24
N VAL A 31 -1.95 -12.21 -5.57
CA VAL A 31 -2.82 -12.66 -4.47
C VAL A 31 -3.90 -13.60 -4.99
N GLU A 32 -4.60 -13.22 -6.06
CA GLU A 32 -5.67 -14.00 -6.68
C GLU A 32 -5.19 -15.37 -7.19
N SER A 33 -3.97 -15.41 -7.76
CA SER A 33 -3.36 -16.65 -8.22
C SER A 33 -2.73 -17.50 -7.10
N GLY A 34 -2.78 -17.04 -5.85
CA GLY A 34 -2.21 -17.71 -4.68
C GLY A 34 -0.68 -17.61 -4.58
N GLY A 35 -0.04 -16.77 -5.39
CA GLY A 35 1.39 -16.46 -5.32
C GLY A 35 1.77 -15.62 -4.11
N ILE A 36 0.83 -14.86 -3.55
CA ILE A 36 0.99 -14.11 -2.30
C ILE A 36 -0.17 -14.45 -1.36
N SER A 37 0.16 -14.83 -0.12
CA SER A 37 -0.84 -15.04 0.93
C SER A 37 -1.04 -13.76 1.75
N ILE A 38 -2.30 -13.46 2.07
CA ILE A 38 -2.72 -12.37 2.96
C ILE A 38 -3.12 -12.97 4.32
N PRO A 39 -2.54 -12.50 5.43
CA PRO A 39 -2.91 -13.01 6.75
C PRO A 39 -4.32 -12.53 7.15
N PRO A 40 -4.98 -13.20 8.11
CA PRO A 40 -6.20 -12.68 8.70
C PRO A 40 -5.93 -11.34 9.42
N ALA A 41 -6.94 -10.47 9.45
CA ALA A 41 -6.89 -9.23 10.21
C ALA A 41 -6.72 -9.51 11.71
N LYS A 42 -5.89 -8.69 12.35
CA LYS A 42 -5.70 -8.59 13.80
C LYS A 42 -6.56 -7.42 14.29
N ALA A 43 -7.03 -7.49 15.53
CA ALA A 43 -7.71 -6.38 16.20
C ALA A 43 -6.72 -5.27 16.62
N GLU A 44 -5.98 -4.75 15.63
CA GLU A 44 -4.96 -3.73 15.76
C GLU A 44 -5.18 -2.65 14.71
N SER A 45 -4.94 -1.41 15.09
CA SER A 45 -5.07 -0.26 14.21
C SER A 45 -3.80 0.58 14.26
N ASN A 46 -3.40 1.11 13.11
CA ASN A 46 -2.46 2.22 13.06
C ASN A 46 -2.97 3.30 12.12
N LEU A 47 -3.43 4.41 12.71
CA LEU A 47 -4.06 5.51 11.98
C LEU A 47 -3.08 6.65 11.66
N HIS A 48 -1.79 6.48 11.97
CA HIS A 48 -0.80 7.53 11.87
C HIS A 48 0.46 7.04 11.16
N TYR A 49 0.33 6.81 9.87
CA TYR A 49 1.46 6.68 8.97
C TYR A 49 1.75 7.98 8.23
N HIS A 50 3.02 8.31 8.06
CA HIS A 50 3.46 9.32 7.09
C HIS A 50 3.78 8.63 5.78
N THR A 51 3.40 9.22 4.64
CA THR A 51 3.77 8.76 3.29
C THR A 51 5.03 9.50 2.79
N PHE A 52 5.46 9.24 1.55
CA PHE A 52 6.52 10.03 0.92
C PHE A 52 6.15 11.53 0.81
N PHE A 53 4.87 11.90 0.89
CA PHE A 53 4.44 13.29 0.93
C PHE A 53 4.78 13.95 2.26
N SER A 54 5.21 13.16 3.25
CA SER A 54 5.49 13.58 4.61
C SER A 54 6.76 12.93 5.20
N PHE A 55 7.79 12.75 4.38
CA PHE A 55 9.11 12.25 4.81
C PHE A 55 9.09 10.88 5.50
N ASN A 56 8.26 9.94 5.02
CA ASN A 56 8.36 8.54 5.45
C ASN A 56 9.82 8.04 5.40
N ALA A 57 10.30 7.40 6.46
CA ALA A 57 11.70 6.99 6.59
C ALA A 57 12.17 6.00 5.50
N ASN A 58 11.24 5.24 4.93
CA ASN A 58 11.50 4.29 3.84
C ASN A 58 11.10 4.85 2.46
N GLY A 59 10.59 6.08 2.40
CA GLY A 59 10.06 6.68 1.17
C GLY A 59 8.76 6.04 0.66
N TRP A 60 7.99 5.39 1.54
CA TRP A 60 6.81 4.64 1.11
C TRP A 60 5.66 5.52 0.62
N SER A 61 5.06 5.12 -0.50
CA SER A 61 3.85 5.74 -1.05
C SER A 61 2.60 5.41 -0.24
N PRO A 62 1.47 6.12 -0.47
CA PRO A 62 0.18 5.75 0.12
C PRO A 62 -0.20 4.29 -0.20
N SER A 63 -0.09 3.88 -1.47
CA SER A 63 -0.35 2.49 -1.90
C SER A 63 0.52 1.49 -1.15
N ARG A 64 1.81 1.80 -0.94
CA ARG A 64 2.73 0.88 -0.25
C ARG A 64 2.37 0.73 1.23
N ILE A 65 1.97 1.81 1.90
CA ILE A 65 1.55 1.75 3.30
C ILE A 65 0.29 0.91 3.47
N ALA A 66 -0.71 1.07 2.59
CA ALA A 66 -1.92 0.25 2.62
C ALA A 66 -1.58 -1.24 2.41
N TRP A 67 -0.71 -1.54 1.44
CA TRP A 67 -0.26 -2.92 1.20
C TRP A 67 0.48 -3.52 2.41
N GLU A 68 1.44 -2.81 2.99
CA GLU A 68 2.18 -3.29 4.17
C GLU A 68 1.27 -3.46 5.39
N SER A 69 0.28 -2.58 5.54
CA SER A 69 -0.76 -2.69 6.59
C SER A 69 -1.57 -3.97 6.44
N LEU A 70 -2.02 -4.27 5.22
CA LEU A 70 -2.73 -5.51 4.91
C LEU A 70 -1.82 -6.74 5.13
N LYS A 71 -0.58 -6.69 4.67
CA LYS A 71 0.40 -7.80 4.82
C LYS A 71 0.81 -8.04 6.26
N TYR A 72 0.78 -7.02 7.10
CA TYR A 72 0.93 -7.17 8.53
C TYR A 72 -0.35 -7.75 9.18
N GLY A 73 -1.51 -7.44 8.61
CA GLY A 73 -2.83 -7.83 9.09
C GLY A 73 -3.46 -6.80 10.03
N LEU A 74 -3.31 -5.50 9.78
CA LEU A 74 -4.08 -4.48 10.50
C LEU A 74 -5.57 -4.57 10.12
N GLU A 75 -6.47 -4.32 11.09
CA GLU A 75 -7.90 -4.18 10.82
C GLU A 75 -8.23 -2.78 10.31
N ILE A 76 -7.48 -1.75 10.76
CA ILE A 76 -7.68 -0.37 10.31
C ILE A 76 -6.32 0.30 10.13
N SER A 77 -6.15 0.99 9.00
CA SER A 77 -4.96 1.79 8.71
C SER A 77 -5.31 3.22 8.31
N GLY A 78 -4.40 4.17 8.57
CA GLY A 78 -4.58 5.57 8.23
C GLY A 78 -3.27 6.30 7.98
N ILE A 79 -3.34 7.35 7.16
CA ILE A 79 -2.21 8.25 6.87
C ILE A 79 -2.47 9.65 7.42
N VAL A 80 -1.40 10.32 7.81
CA VAL A 80 -1.38 11.71 8.30
C VAL A 80 -0.15 12.38 7.71
N ASP A 81 -0.31 13.08 6.58
CA ASP A 81 0.79 13.79 5.94
C ASP A 81 0.88 15.26 6.41
N PHE A 82 2.10 15.83 6.41
CA PHE A 82 2.33 17.20 6.89
C PHE A 82 1.74 18.26 5.96
N ASP A 83 0.69 18.93 6.43
CA ASP A 83 0.05 20.10 5.80
C ASP A 83 -0.49 19.87 4.37
N VAL A 84 -0.66 18.60 3.97
CA VAL A 84 -1.11 18.21 2.64
C VAL A 84 -2.10 17.04 2.69
N LEU A 85 -2.86 16.86 1.60
CA LEU A 85 -3.81 15.76 1.41
C LEU A 85 -3.52 14.95 0.13
N ASP A 86 -2.37 15.16 -0.50
CA ASP A 86 -2.00 14.56 -1.80
C ASP A 86 -2.06 13.03 -1.82
N GLY A 87 -1.86 12.38 -0.67
CA GLY A 87 -1.97 10.93 -0.52
C GLY A 87 -3.38 10.40 -0.23
N MET A 88 -4.35 11.27 0.08
CA MET A 88 -5.67 10.88 0.60
C MET A 88 -6.47 10.03 -0.39
N ASP A 89 -6.70 10.54 -1.60
CA ASP A 89 -7.51 9.84 -2.60
C ASP A 89 -6.88 8.49 -2.96
N GLU A 90 -5.55 8.45 -3.14
CA GLU A 90 -4.85 7.19 -3.42
C GLU A 90 -4.97 6.19 -2.26
N PHE A 91 -4.80 6.63 -1.01
CA PHE A 91 -4.86 5.73 0.13
C PHE A 91 -6.26 5.13 0.30
N LEU A 92 -7.30 5.94 0.15
CA LEU A 92 -8.69 5.49 0.26
C LEU A 92 -9.07 4.53 -0.87
N ASP A 93 -8.74 4.87 -2.13
CA ASP A 93 -9.00 3.99 -3.28
C ASP A 93 -8.32 2.62 -3.11
N VAL A 94 -7.09 2.61 -2.58
CA VAL A 94 -6.34 1.38 -2.35
C VAL A 94 -6.89 0.61 -1.15
N GLY A 95 -7.27 1.29 -0.07
CA GLY A 95 -7.93 0.67 1.09
C GLY A 95 -9.21 -0.07 0.69
N GLU A 96 -10.07 0.57 -0.10
CA GLU A 96 -11.29 -0.04 -0.64
C GLU A 96 -10.99 -1.29 -1.48
N LEU A 97 -9.98 -1.20 -2.36
CA LEU A 97 -9.58 -2.32 -3.21
C LEU A 97 -9.01 -3.51 -2.41
N LEU A 98 -8.33 -3.22 -1.30
CA LEU A 98 -7.71 -4.22 -0.43
C LEU A 98 -8.64 -4.75 0.67
N GLY A 99 -9.79 -4.10 0.89
CA GLY A 99 -10.67 -4.40 2.02
C GLY A 99 -10.03 -4.08 3.39
N LEU A 100 -9.22 -3.02 3.43
CA LEU A 100 -8.54 -2.49 4.62
C LEU A 100 -9.22 -1.22 5.14
#